data_AF-A0A857DDB0-F1
#
_entry.id   AF-A0A857DDB0-F1
#
_cell.length_a   1.000
_cell.length_b   1.000
_cell.length_c   1.000
_cell.angle_alpha   90.00
_cell.angle_beta   90.00
_cell.angle_gamma   90.00
#
_symmetry.space_group_name_H-M   'P 1'
#
loop_
_entity.id
_entity.type
_entity.pdbx_description
1 polymer ?
#
loop_
_entity_poly.entity_id
_entity_poly.type
_entity_poly.pdbx_seq_one_letter_code
_entity_poly.pdbx_strand_id
1 'polypeptide(L)'
;MKKRKYKIFILISLVLIVSASGYYAYRYFAKKQTNTKPIVKQPKPPITIKSKFPKLESNYFNSFIKTNNFNTNYIDDEIALAIVQDIATRINAANGSLYFDYKIINKQEIHIFFKWQYNDEIEEKQYQVLLKS
;
A
#
# COMPACT_ATOMS: atom_id res chain seq x y z
N MET A 1 35.21 27.67 49.35
CA MET A 1 33.81 27.38 48.94
C MET A 1 33.22 28.27 47.81
N LYS A 2 33.66 29.54 47.62
CA LYS A 2 33.09 30.44 46.58
C LYS A 2 33.29 29.94 45.13
N LYS A 3 34.38 29.22 44.84
CA LYS A 3 34.69 28.70 43.48
C LYS A 3 33.78 27.56 42.99
N ARG A 4 33.07 26.87 43.88
CA ARG A 4 32.18 25.75 43.51
C ARG A 4 30.76 26.23 43.20
N LYS A 5 30.35 27.35 43.80
CA LYS A 5 29.03 27.97 43.58
C LYS A 5 28.90 28.57 42.17
N TYR A 6 29.92 29.26 41.66
CA TYR A 6 29.85 29.83 40.30
C TYR A 6 29.74 28.76 39.20
N LYS A 7 30.39 27.60 39.37
CA LYS A 7 30.31 26.50 38.40
C LYS A 7 28.89 25.94 38.30
N ILE A 8 28.17 25.90 39.43
CA ILE A 8 26.77 25.47 39.48
C ILE A 8 25.87 26.51 38.81
N PHE A 9 26.08 27.80 39.06
CA PHE A 9 25.33 28.86 38.37
C PHE A 9 25.55 28.86 36.85
N ILE A 10 26.79 28.61 36.39
CA ILE A 10 27.09 28.49 34.94
C ILE A 10 26.36 27.28 34.34
N LEU A 11 26.38 26.13 35.02
CA LEU A 11 25.67 24.93 34.55
C LEU A 11 24.15 25.15 34.46
N ILE A 12 23.54 25.78 35.46
CA ILE A 12 22.10 26.10 35.45
C ILE A 12 21.77 27.08 34.32
N SER A 13 22.59 28.11 34.13
CA SER A 13 22.42 29.08 33.03
C SER A 13 22.52 28.40 31.66
N LEU A 14 23.45 27.46 31.49
CA LEU A 14 23.63 26.74 30.24
C LEU A 14 22.44 25.82 29.92
N VAL A 15 21.90 25.14 30.92
CA VAL A 15 20.68 24.31 30.77
C VAL A 15 19.47 25.15 30.38
N LEU A 16 19.31 26.35 30.96
CA LEU A 16 18.21 27.27 30.61
C LEU A 16 18.32 27.81 29.17
N ILE A 17 19.54 28.04 28.67
CA ILE A 17 19.76 28.49 27.29
C ILE A 17 19.43 27.36 26.29
N VAL A 18 19.84 26.12 26.60
CA VAL A 18 19.58 24.95 25.73
C VAL A 18 18.09 24.61 25.68
N SER A 19 17.37 24.70 26.81
CA SER A 19 15.92 24.43 26.83
C SER A 19 15.12 25.49 26.07
N ALA A 20 15.48 26.78 26.24
CA ALA A 20 14.83 27.88 25.52
C ALA A 20 15.06 27.77 24.01
N SER A 21 16.31 27.55 23.58
CA SER A 21 16.65 27.41 22.15
C SER A 21 15.98 26.19 21.50
N GLY A 22 15.93 25.05 22.20
CA GLY A 22 15.21 23.86 21.75
C GLY A 22 13.71 24.10 21.57
N TYR A 23 13.07 24.80 22.52
CA TYR A 23 11.64 25.15 22.43
C TYR A 23 11.34 26.06 21.22
N TYR A 24 12.16 27.10 21.01
CA TYR A 24 11.99 28.00 19.86
C TYR A 24 12.25 27.30 18.51
N ALA A 25 13.27 26.44 18.43
CA ALA A 25 13.55 25.65 17.24
C ALA A 25 12.38 24.69 16.93
N TYR A 26 11.91 23.93 17.93
CA TYR A 26 10.77 23.03 17.76
C TYR A 26 9.53 23.81 17.29
N ARG A 27 9.23 24.96 17.90
CA ARG A 27 8.09 25.78 17.49
C ARG A 27 8.24 26.32 16.06
N TYR A 28 9.44 26.72 15.66
CA TYR A 28 9.70 27.22 14.30
C TYR A 28 9.51 26.13 13.24
N PHE A 29 10.00 24.91 13.49
CA PHE A 29 9.82 23.78 12.57
C PHE A 29 8.39 23.21 12.60
N ALA A 30 7.76 23.09 13.77
CA ALA A 30 6.39 22.60 13.90
C ALA A 30 5.36 23.52 13.20
N LYS A 31 5.62 24.85 13.16
CA LYS A 31 4.74 25.82 12.48
C LYS A 31 4.77 25.70 10.94
N LYS A 32 5.77 25.01 10.36
CA LYS A 32 5.82 24.75 8.92
C LYS A 32 4.96 23.56 8.48
N GLN A 33 4.42 22.78 9.42
CA GLN A 33 3.74 21.50 9.11
C GLN A 33 2.21 21.58 9.10
N THR A 34 1.61 22.77 9.26
CA THR A 34 0.14 22.92 9.40
C THR A 34 -0.53 23.84 8.37
N ASN A 35 0.07 24.05 7.20
CA ASN A 35 -0.57 24.76 6.09
C ASN A 35 -0.85 23.89 4.86
N THR A 36 -1.13 22.60 5.07
CA THR A 36 -1.88 21.84 4.07
C THR A 36 -3.36 22.12 4.34
N LYS A 37 -3.92 23.14 3.68
CA LYS A 37 -5.37 23.34 3.59
C LYS A 37 -6.00 21.97 3.26
N PRO A 38 -7.11 21.55 3.89
CA PRO A 38 -7.84 20.41 3.40
C PRO A 38 -8.31 20.77 1.99
N ILE A 39 -7.67 20.18 0.98
CA ILE A 39 -8.18 20.21 -0.38
C ILE A 39 -9.50 19.44 -0.28
N VAL A 40 -10.60 20.18 -0.22
CA VAL A 40 -11.92 19.63 -0.53
C VAL A 40 -11.78 19.14 -1.97
N LYS A 41 -11.50 17.84 -2.13
CA LYS A 41 -11.56 17.16 -3.42
C LYS A 41 -13.01 17.28 -3.86
N GLN A 42 -13.32 18.32 -4.64
CA GLN A 42 -14.48 18.26 -5.52
C GLN A 42 -14.36 16.93 -6.28
N PRO A 43 -15.41 16.10 -6.33
CA PRO A 43 -15.37 14.91 -7.15
C PRO A 43 -15.14 15.37 -8.58
N LYS A 44 -13.88 15.26 -9.02
CA LYS A 44 -13.51 15.43 -10.41
C LYS A 44 -14.43 14.46 -11.16
N PRO A 45 -15.19 14.91 -12.17
CA PRO A 45 -15.98 14.00 -12.98
C PRO A 45 -15.04 12.85 -13.38
N PRO A 46 -15.46 11.58 -13.27
CA PRO A 46 -14.56 10.46 -13.45
C PRO A 46 -13.99 10.56 -14.86
N ILE A 47 -12.75 11.05 -14.93
CA ILE A 47 -11.90 10.82 -16.09
C ILE A 47 -11.90 9.30 -16.13
N THR A 48 -12.52 8.73 -17.16
CA THR A 48 -12.56 7.28 -17.34
C THR A 48 -11.15 6.88 -17.76
N ILE A 49 -10.22 6.94 -16.82
CA ILE A 49 -8.91 6.32 -16.94
C ILE A 49 -9.27 4.85 -17.09
N LYS A 50 -9.17 4.34 -18.32
CA LYS A 50 -9.29 2.91 -18.56
C LYS A 50 -8.28 2.25 -17.62
N SER A 51 -8.80 1.58 -16.59
CA SER A 51 -7.98 0.84 -15.62
C SER A 51 -6.94 0.02 -16.38
N LYS A 52 -5.69 0.05 -15.94
CA LYS A 52 -4.63 -0.76 -16.57
C LYS A 52 -4.88 -2.24 -16.34
N PHE A 53 -5.66 -2.56 -15.31
CA PHE A 53 -6.03 -3.92 -14.96
C PHE A 53 -7.16 -4.46 -15.84
N PRO A 54 -6.95 -5.60 -16.50
CA PRO A 54 -7.95 -6.21 -17.36
C PRO A 54 -9.14 -6.76 -16.56
N LYS A 55 -10.31 -6.88 -17.18
CA LYS A 55 -11.35 -7.76 -16.67
C LYS A 55 -10.95 -9.20 -16.97
N LEU A 56 -11.03 -10.06 -15.96
CA LEU A 56 -10.78 -11.49 -16.08
C LEU A 56 -12.11 -12.20 -16.38
N GLU A 57 -12.12 -13.03 -17.40
CA GLU A 57 -13.29 -13.85 -17.76
C GLU A 57 -13.25 -15.16 -16.97
N SER A 58 -14.31 -15.45 -16.20
CA SER A 58 -14.35 -16.62 -15.32
C SER A 58 -14.11 -17.94 -16.05
N ASN A 59 -14.60 -18.05 -17.29
CA ASN A 59 -14.53 -19.27 -18.08
C ASN A 59 -13.09 -19.75 -18.34
N TYR A 60 -12.14 -18.82 -18.46
CA TYR A 60 -10.74 -19.14 -18.68
C TYR A 60 -10.12 -19.91 -17.51
N PHE A 61 -10.63 -19.70 -16.29
CA PHE A 61 -10.09 -20.30 -15.08
C PHE A 61 -10.82 -21.58 -14.65
N ASN A 62 -11.83 -22.03 -15.39
CA ASN A 62 -12.56 -23.27 -15.08
C ASN A 62 -11.64 -24.51 -15.13
N SER A 63 -10.54 -24.47 -15.88
CA SER A 63 -9.53 -25.53 -15.93
C SER A 63 -8.80 -25.74 -14.60
N PHE A 64 -8.82 -24.76 -13.71
CA PHE A 64 -8.23 -24.83 -12.37
C PHE A 64 -9.22 -25.31 -11.32
N ILE A 65 -10.44 -25.71 -11.72
CA ILE A 65 -11.40 -26.36 -10.82
C ILE A 65 -11.12 -27.86 -10.88
N LYS A 66 -10.67 -28.42 -9.77
CA LYS A 66 -10.39 -29.85 -9.62
C LYS A 66 -11.44 -30.49 -8.72
N THR A 67 -11.67 -31.79 -8.90
CA THR A 67 -12.57 -32.59 -8.07
C THR A 67 -11.74 -33.56 -7.25
N ASN A 68 -11.97 -33.60 -5.94
CA ASN A 68 -11.29 -34.54 -5.06
C ASN A 68 -11.95 -35.94 -5.10
N ASN A 69 -11.36 -36.91 -4.40
CA ASN A 69 -11.88 -38.27 -4.28
C ASN A 69 -13.28 -38.38 -3.63
N PHE A 70 -13.79 -37.29 -3.07
CA PHE A 70 -15.11 -37.18 -2.43
C PHE A 70 -16.11 -36.38 -3.27
N ASN A 71 -15.86 -36.23 -4.59
CA ASN A 71 -16.68 -35.42 -5.50
C ASN A 71 -16.86 -33.94 -5.10
N THR A 72 -15.96 -33.40 -4.27
CA THR A 72 -15.99 -31.99 -3.89
C THR A 72 -15.06 -31.20 -4.81
N ASN A 73 -15.60 -30.15 -5.42
CA ASN A 73 -14.83 -29.24 -6.26
C ASN A 73 -13.99 -28.28 -5.39
N TYR A 74 -12.76 -28.06 -5.81
CA TYR A 74 -11.82 -27.14 -5.20
C TYR A 74 -11.02 -26.39 -6.27
N ILE A 75 -10.51 -25.23 -5.89
CA ILE A 75 -9.64 -24.41 -6.71
C ILE A 75 -8.21 -24.91 -6.56
N ASP A 76 -7.54 -25.15 -7.68
CA ASP A 76 -6.12 -25.46 -7.73
C ASP A 76 -5.29 -24.25 -7.29
N ASP A 77 -4.28 -24.47 -6.45
CA ASP A 77 -3.38 -23.43 -5.94
C ASP A 77 -2.60 -22.74 -7.08
N GLU A 78 -2.43 -23.42 -8.22
CA GLU A 78 -1.78 -22.87 -9.42
C GLU A 78 -2.58 -21.74 -10.10
N ILE A 79 -3.86 -21.57 -9.78
CA ILE A 79 -4.70 -20.51 -10.37
C ILE A 79 -4.13 -19.12 -10.10
N ALA A 80 -3.52 -18.93 -8.92
CA ALA A 80 -2.97 -17.63 -8.53
C ALA A 80 -1.82 -17.25 -9.46
N LEU A 81 -0.92 -18.20 -9.73
CA LEU A 81 0.18 -18.02 -10.67
C LEU A 81 -0.33 -17.74 -12.08
N ALA A 82 -1.34 -18.48 -12.54
CA ALA A 82 -1.93 -18.30 -13.87
C ALA A 82 -2.56 -16.91 -14.04
N ILE A 83 -3.28 -16.42 -13.02
CA ILE A 83 -3.85 -15.06 -13.01
C ILE A 83 -2.75 -14.01 -13.03
N VAL A 84 -1.70 -14.19 -12.21
CA VAL A 84 -0.54 -13.29 -12.19
C VAL A 84 0.13 -13.24 -13.56
N GLN A 85 0.30 -14.37 -14.23
CA GLN A 85 0.93 -14.44 -15.55
C GLN A 85 0.08 -13.75 -16.63
N ASP A 86 -1.24 -13.97 -16.65
CA ASP A 86 -2.14 -13.29 -17.60
C ASP A 86 -2.16 -11.76 -17.37
N ILE A 87 -2.17 -11.32 -16.11
CA ILE A 87 -2.12 -9.90 -15.79
C ILE A 87 -0.75 -9.30 -16.13
N ALA A 88 0.34 -9.99 -15.77
CA ALA A 88 1.68 -9.54 -16.07
C ALA A 88 1.90 -9.39 -17.58
N THR A 89 1.45 -10.33 -18.41
CA THR A 89 1.61 -10.22 -19.88
C THR A 89 0.85 -9.03 -20.47
N ARG A 90 -0.34 -8.72 -19.95
CA ARG A 90 -1.14 -7.57 -20.39
C ARG A 90 -0.62 -6.23 -19.88
N ILE A 91 -0.10 -6.20 -18.65
CA ILE A 91 0.47 -5.00 -18.03
C ILE A 91 1.90 -4.74 -18.49
N ASN A 92 2.70 -5.75 -18.86
CA ASN A 92 4.06 -5.53 -19.37
C ASN A 92 4.07 -4.79 -20.73
N ALA A 93 2.93 -4.72 -21.42
CA ALA A 93 2.73 -3.80 -22.54
C ALA A 93 2.64 -2.31 -22.12
N ALA A 94 2.51 -2.03 -20.82
CA ALA A 94 2.48 -0.71 -20.20
C ALA A 94 3.70 -0.53 -19.28
N ASN A 95 4.56 0.43 -19.61
CA ASN A 95 5.74 0.79 -18.81
C ASN A 95 5.42 0.87 -17.31
N GLY A 96 6.20 0.24 -16.43
CA GLY A 96 5.99 0.29 -14.97
C GLY A 96 6.48 -0.95 -14.23
N SER A 97 6.39 -0.91 -12.90
CA SER A 97 6.65 -2.05 -12.02
C SER A 97 5.32 -2.66 -11.55
N LEU A 98 5.19 -3.98 -11.69
CA LEU A 98 4.03 -4.73 -11.20
C LEU A 98 4.43 -5.53 -9.96
N TYR A 99 3.71 -5.30 -8.87
CA TYR A 99 3.81 -6.06 -7.63
C TYR A 99 2.54 -6.87 -7.46
N PHE A 100 2.66 -8.07 -6.91
CA PHE A 100 1.52 -8.91 -6.59
C PHE A 100 1.73 -9.63 -5.26
N ASP A 101 0.62 -9.97 -4.62
CA ASP A 101 0.55 -10.85 -3.47
C ASP A 101 -0.75 -11.65 -3.55
N TYR A 102 -0.83 -12.80 -2.87
CA TYR A 102 -2.06 -13.59 -2.85
C TYR A 102 -2.27 -14.27 -1.50
N LYS A 103 -3.55 -14.46 -1.18
CA LYS A 103 -3.99 -15.13 0.03
C LYS A 103 -5.02 -16.19 -0.31
N ILE A 104 -4.71 -17.44 0.01
CA ILE A 104 -5.66 -18.55 -0.04
C ILE A 104 -6.48 -18.49 1.25
N ILE A 105 -7.77 -18.18 1.13
CA ILE A 105 -8.68 -18.12 2.28
C ILE A 105 -9.12 -19.55 2.64
N ASN A 106 -9.48 -20.33 1.63
CA ASN A 106 -9.81 -21.74 1.72
C ASN A 106 -9.72 -22.38 0.32
N LYS A 107 -10.09 -23.66 0.19
CA LYS A 107 -10.07 -24.42 -1.07
C LYS A 107 -11.03 -23.91 -2.15
N GLN A 108 -11.85 -22.90 -1.86
CA GLN A 108 -12.90 -22.35 -2.73
C GLN A 108 -12.77 -20.84 -2.91
N GLU A 109 -11.81 -20.20 -2.23
CA GLU A 109 -11.65 -18.75 -2.23
C GLU A 109 -10.19 -18.35 -2.18
N ILE A 110 -9.78 -17.57 -3.19
CA ILE A 110 -8.44 -17.01 -3.30
C ILE A 110 -8.55 -15.52 -3.61
N HIS A 111 -7.80 -14.71 -2.88
CA HIS A 111 -7.68 -13.27 -3.09
C HIS A 111 -6.31 -12.98 -3.67
N ILE A 112 -6.28 -12.21 -4.76
CA ILE A 112 -5.04 -11.83 -5.43
C ILE A 112 -4.99 -10.31 -5.50
N PHE A 113 -3.94 -9.75 -4.95
CA PHE A 113 -3.70 -8.31 -4.85
C PHE A 113 -2.64 -7.93 -5.85
N PHE A 114 -2.90 -6.88 -6.62
CA PHE A 114 -1.95 -6.28 -7.55
C PHE A 114 -1.77 -4.81 -7.24
N LYS A 115 -0.53 -4.36 -7.41
CA LYS A 115 -0.15 -2.95 -7.40
C LYS A 115 0.74 -2.69 -8.60
N TRP A 116 0.30 -1.78 -9.46
CA TRP A 116 1.10 -1.27 -10.57
C TRP A 116 1.59 0.14 -10.21
N GLN A 117 2.86 0.40 -10.50
CA GLN A 117 3.49 1.69 -10.25
C GLN A 117 4.30 2.15 -11.47
N TYR A 118 4.05 3.37 -11.92
CA TYR A 118 4.83 4.01 -12.98
C TYR A 118 5.03 5.49 -12.68
N ASN A 119 6.29 5.92 -12.52
CA ASN A 119 6.64 7.24 -11.99
C ASN A 119 5.90 7.51 -10.67
N ASP A 120 5.05 8.55 -10.63
CA ASP A 120 4.24 8.94 -9.47
C ASP A 120 2.82 8.34 -9.48
N GLU A 121 2.46 7.56 -10.51
CA GLU A 121 1.15 6.91 -10.63
C GLU A 121 1.16 5.53 -9.97
N ILE A 122 0.16 5.29 -9.11
CA ILE A 122 -0.07 4.01 -8.45
C ILE A 122 -1.51 3.58 -8.73
N GLU A 123 -1.68 2.35 -9.21
CA GLU A 123 -2.99 1.70 -9.34
C GLU A 123 -2.98 0.37 -8.59
N GLU A 124 -4.01 0.13 -7.77
CA GLU A 124 -4.17 -1.10 -6.99
C GLU A 124 -5.45 -1.82 -7.39
N LYS A 125 -5.39 -3.15 -7.44
CA LYS A 125 -6.52 -3.99 -7.82
C LYS A 125 -6.53 -5.29 -7.04
N GLN A 126 -7.70 -5.70 -6.57
CA GLN A 126 -7.93 -7.02 -6.01
C GLN A 126 -8.82 -7.83 -6.95
N TYR A 127 -8.42 -9.08 -7.19
CA TYR A 127 -9.26 -10.11 -7.79
C TYR A 127 -9.64 -11.13 -6.74
N GLN A 128 -10.93 -11.46 -6.70
CA GLN A 128 -11.48 -12.47 -5.81
C GLN A 128 -11.98 -13.61 -6.68
N VAL A 129 -11.38 -14.78 -6.51
CA VAL A 129 -11.84 -16.02 -7.14
C VAL A 129 -12.70 -16.75 -6.12
N LEU A 130 -13.95 -17.03 -6.50
CA LEU A 130 -14.92 -17.74 -5.69
C LEU A 130 -15.50 -18.89 -6.49
N LEU A 131 -15.38 -20.10 -5.96
CA LEU A 131 -16.12 -21.24 -6.48
C LEU A 131 -17.56 -21.14 -5.97
N LYS A 132 -18.50 -20.79 -6.86
CA LYS A 132 -19.93 -20.81 -6.54
C LYS A 132 -20.45 -22.24 -6.67
N SER A 133 -21.05 -22.77 -5.60
CA SER A 133 -21.85 -23.99 -5.62
C SER A 133 -23.18 -23.78 -6.35
#